data_AF-A0A351CHA1-F1
#
_entry.id   AF-A0A351CHA1-F1
#
_cell.length_a   1.000
_cell.length_b   1.000
_cell.length_c   1.000
_cell.angle_alpha   90.00
_cell.angle_beta   90.00
_cell.angle_gamma   90.00
#
_symmetry.space_group_name_H-M   'P 1'
#
loop_
_entity.id
_entity.type
_entity.pdbx_description
1 polymer ?
#
loop_
_entity_poly.entity_id
_entity_poly.type
_entity_poly.pdbx_seq_one_letter_code
_entity_poly.pdbx_strand_id
1 'polypeptide(L)'
;MLAKFNNEVLQYGPDAVLPQNLNKEWLATLQKMAEDFLETNYDLEQCKKPGDIVDPILSVCVSEILRSQHTDKANISDEDILKKIPIYSLSLIIEAVNRESDLGIEKPNLENLLSWDRIRKIKDTHPEFIKAL
;
A
#
# COMPACT_ATOMS: atom_id res chain seq x y z
N MET A 1 4.37 -6.75 -17.25
CA MET A 1 4.20 -6.72 -15.78
C MET A 1 2.73 -6.70 -15.39
N LEU A 2 1.94 -5.69 -15.79
CA LEU A 2 0.52 -5.56 -15.44
C LEU A 2 -0.34 -6.79 -15.80
N ALA A 3 -0.17 -7.38 -17.00
CA ALA A 3 -0.92 -8.58 -17.39
C ALA A 3 -0.61 -9.81 -16.50
N LYS A 4 0.65 -9.96 -16.08
CA LYS A 4 1.06 -11.02 -15.12
C LYS A 4 0.40 -10.76 -13.76
N PHE A 5 0.47 -9.53 -13.27
CA PHE A 5 -0.16 -9.12 -12.00
C PHE A 5 -1.68 -9.33 -12.02
N ASN A 6 -2.34 -9.03 -13.12
CA ASN A 6 -3.77 -9.27 -13.28
C ASN A 6 -4.11 -10.76 -13.13
N ASN A 7 -3.37 -11.62 -13.82
CA ASN A 7 -3.63 -13.06 -13.81
C ASN A 7 -3.18 -13.75 -12.53
N GLU A 8 -2.24 -13.20 -11.78
CA GLU A 8 -1.72 -13.85 -10.58
C GLU A 8 -2.31 -13.28 -9.28
N VAL A 9 -2.83 -12.05 -9.32
CA VAL A 9 -3.32 -11.35 -8.13
C VAL A 9 -4.73 -10.80 -8.34
N LEU A 10 -4.92 -9.86 -9.28
CA LEU A 10 -6.19 -9.11 -9.38
C LEU A 10 -7.40 -10.00 -9.70
N GLN A 11 -7.23 -11.06 -10.48
CA GLN A 11 -8.34 -11.98 -10.80
C GLN A 11 -8.95 -12.66 -9.57
N TYR A 12 -8.24 -12.67 -8.44
CA TYR A 12 -8.69 -13.27 -7.18
C TYR A 12 -9.42 -12.27 -6.28
N GLY A 13 -9.67 -11.04 -6.76
CA GLY A 13 -10.44 -10.02 -6.07
C GLY A 13 -9.61 -9.12 -5.15
N PRO A 14 -10.28 -8.17 -4.46
CA PRO A 14 -9.62 -7.10 -3.72
C PRO A 14 -8.81 -7.61 -2.51
N ASP A 15 -9.20 -8.72 -1.89
CA ASP A 15 -8.44 -9.32 -0.79
C ASP A 15 -7.05 -9.79 -1.24
N ALA A 16 -6.87 -10.13 -2.53
CA ALA A 16 -5.59 -10.61 -3.05
C ALA A 16 -4.50 -9.53 -3.07
N VAL A 17 -4.89 -8.24 -3.06
CA VAL A 17 -3.96 -7.11 -2.97
C VAL A 17 -3.69 -6.68 -1.53
N LEU A 18 -4.26 -7.36 -0.52
CA LEU A 18 -3.84 -7.12 0.87
C LEU A 18 -2.37 -7.54 1.05
N PRO A 19 -1.51 -6.73 1.70
CA PRO A 19 -0.08 -7.04 1.81
C PRO A 19 0.22 -8.46 2.30
N GLN A 20 -0.52 -8.92 3.32
CA GLN A 20 -0.33 -10.25 3.91
C GLN A 20 -0.72 -11.41 2.98
N ASN A 21 -1.51 -11.15 1.94
CA ASN A 21 -1.97 -12.17 1.00
C ASN A 21 -1.07 -12.26 -0.24
N LEU A 22 -0.19 -11.28 -0.46
CA LEU A 22 0.79 -11.31 -1.54
C LEU A 22 1.84 -12.38 -1.28
N ASN A 23 2.17 -13.15 -2.31
CA ASN A 23 3.31 -14.06 -2.25
C ASN A 23 4.64 -13.27 -2.11
N LYS A 24 5.74 -13.97 -1.82
CA LYS A 24 7.04 -13.34 -1.59
C LYS A 24 7.53 -12.49 -2.78
N GLU A 25 7.34 -12.98 -4.01
CA GLU A 25 7.78 -12.29 -5.23
C GLU A 25 7.00 -10.98 -5.45
N TRP A 26 5.67 -11.03 -5.33
CA TRP A 26 4.81 -9.87 -5.50
C TRP A 26 4.95 -8.86 -4.38
N LEU A 27 5.07 -9.32 -3.13
CA LEU A 27 5.33 -8.39 -2.02
C LEU A 27 6.66 -7.65 -2.23
N ALA A 28 7.75 -8.34 -2.56
CA ALA A 28 9.04 -7.71 -2.80
C ALA A 28 9.00 -6.75 -4.00
N THR A 29 8.28 -7.11 -5.06
CA THR A 29 8.12 -6.26 -6.25
C THR A 29 7.35 -4.98 -5.89
N LEU A 30 6.20 -5.11 -5.22
CA LEU A 30 5.37 -3.96 -4.85
C LEU A 30 6.01 -3.11 -3.76
N GLN A 31 6.77 -3.71 -2.83
CA GLN A 31 7.57 -2.99 -1.85
C GLN A 31 8.58 -2.08 -2.54
N LYS A 32 9.36 -2.60 -3.49
CA LYS A 32 10.33 -1.78 -4.23
C LYS A 32 9.65 -0.62 -4.95
N MET A 33 8.51 -0.87 -5.59
CA MET A 33 7.74 0.16 -6.29
C MET A 33 7.18 1.21 -5.31
N ALA A 34 6.82 0.78 -4.10
CA ALA A 34 6.38 1.67 -3.02
C ALA A 34 7.52 2.54 -2.49
N GLU A 35 8.73 1.97 -2.30
CA GLU A 35 9.94 2.69 -1.92
C GLU A 35 10.33 3.72 -2.99
N ASP A 36 10.45 3.29 -4.25
CA ASP A 36 10.74 4.16 -5.39
C ASP A 36 9.72 5.32 -5.49
N PHE A 37 8.43 5.01 -5.29
CA PHE A 37 7.36 6.00 -5.25
C PHE A 37 7.57 6.98 -4.09
N LEU A 38 7.79 6.51 -2.87
CA LEU A 38 7.96 7.38 -1.70
C LEU A 38 9.21 8.28 -1.84
N GLU A 39 10.34 7.73 -2.28
CA GLU A 39 11.58 8.49 -2.51
C GLU A 39 11.40 9.58 -3.57
N THR A 40 10.75 9.24 -4.69
CA THR A 40 10.55 10.17 -5.81
C THR A 40 9.51 11.24 -5.47
N ASN A 41 8.48 10.87 -4.70
CA ASN A 41 7.27 11.69 -4.55
C ASN A 41 7.18 12.42 -3.20
N TYR A 42 8.02 12.07 -2.23
CA TYR A 42 8.06 12.67 -0.91
C TYR A 42 9.49 13.06 -0.55
N ASP A 43 9.87 14.28 -0.91
CA ASP A 43 11.00 14.94 -0.26
C ASP A 43 10.55 15.39 1.14
N LEU A 44 10.82 14.56 2.14
CA LEU A 44 10.48 14.81 3.53
C LEU A 44 11.12 16.10 4.07
N GLU A 45 12.20 16.59 3.46
CA GLU A 45 12.86 17.84 3.85
C GLU A 45 12.26 19.07 3.18
N GLN A 46 11.80 18.96 1.92
CA GLN A 46 11.31 20.11 1.15
C GLN A 46 9.79 20.22 1.04
N CYS A 47 9.01 19.23 1.51
CA CYS A 47 7.54 19.23 1.47
C CYS A 47 6.96 19.65 0.10
N LYS A 48 7.63 19.27 -0.99
CA LYS A 48 7.18 19.59 -2.36
C LYS A 48 6.12 18.60 -2.81
N LYS A 49 5.15 19.07 -3.62
CA LYS A 49 4.21 18.18 -4.28
C LYS A 49 4.96 17.37 -5.36
N PRO A 50 4.75 16.05 -5.43
CA PRO A 50 5.34 15.21 -6.47
C PRO A 50 4.96 15.61 -7.89
N GLY A 51 5.80 15.22 -8.86
CA GLY A 51 5.42 15.15 -10.26
C GLY A 51 4.49 13.95 -10.52
N ASP A 52 3.74 13.99 -11.62
CA ASP A 52 2.63 13.05 -11.97
C ASP A 52 3.08 11.60 -12.28
N ILE A 53 4.16 11.09 -11.69
CA ILE A 53 4.62 9.71 -11.92
C ILE A 53 4.05 8.83 -10.83
N VAL A 54 2.90 8.27 -11.15
CA VAL A 54 2.15 7.36 -10.30
C VAL A 54 2.28 5.98 -10.88
N ASP A 55 2.74 5.01 -10.07
CA ASP A 55 2.89 3.66 -10.57
C ASP A 55 1.51 3.05 -10.94
N PRO A 56 1.33 2.55 -12.17
CA PRO A 56 0.05 2.01 -12.61
C PRO A 56 -0.43 0.80 -11.78
N ILE A 57 0.48 -0.02 -11.26
CA ILE A 57 0.13 -1.21 -10.48
C ILE A 57 -0.27 -0.80 -9.06
N LEU A 58 0.44 0.13 -8.41
CA LEU A 58 0.04 0.66 -7.10
C LEU A 58 -1.33 1.35 -7.19
N SER A 59 -1.56 2.11 -8.26
CA SER A 59 -2.85 2.77 -8.53
C SER A 59 -3.98 1.76 -8.66
N VAL A 60 -3.76 0.66 -9.40
CA VAL A 60 -4.77 -0.40 -9.55
C VAL A 60 -5.05 -1.10 -8.23
N CYS A 61 -4.03 -1.41 -7.42
CA CYS A 61 -4.25 -2.00 -6.10
C CYS A 61 -5.16 -1.12 -5.22
N VAL A 62 -4.83 0.17 -5.12
CA VAL A 62 -5.64 1.13 -4.36
C VAL A 62 -7.04 1.28 -4.92
N SER A 63 -7.18 1.34 -6.24
CA SER A 63 -8.48 1.40 -6.91
C SER A 63 -9.36 0.20 -6.58
N GLU A 64 -8.82 -1.02 -6.62
CA GLU A 64 -9.57 -2.24 -6.28
C GLU A 64 -10.00 -2.27 -4.81
N ILE A 65 -9.17 -1.81 -3.89
CA ILE A 65 -9.54 -1.69 -2.47
C ILE A 65 -10.61 -0.63 -2.27
N LEU A 66 -10.48 0.55 -2.90
CA LEU A 66 -11.49 1.60 -2.78
C LEU A 66 -12.84 1.16 -3.38
N ARG A 67 -12.82 0.38 -4.46
CA ARG A 67 -14.03 -0.21 -5.07
C ARG A 67 -14.71 -1.18 -4.12
N SER A 68 -13.95 -2.01 -3.40
CA SER A 68 -14.52 -2.95 -2.45
C SER A 68 -15.10 -2.25 -1.21
N GLN A 69 -14.49 -1.14 -0.76
CA GLN A 69 -14.98 -0.31 0.34
C GLN A 69 -16.22 0.53 0.00
N HIS A 70 -16.49 0.78 -1.28
CA HIS A 70 -17.54 1.67 -1.74
C HIS A 70 -18.45 0.98 -2.77
N THR A 71 -19.22 0.00 -2.30
CA THR A 71 -20.13 -0.83 -3.12
C THR A 71 -21.18 -0.01 -3.89
N ASP A 72 -21.49 1.22 -3.43
CA ASP A 72 -22.56 2.06 -3.98
C ASP A 72 -22.10 3.35 -4.69
N LYS A 73 -20.79 3.65 -4.77
CA LYS A 73 -20.31 4.90 -5.41
C LYS A 73 -19.75 4.67 -6.81
N ALA A 74 -20.54 5.05 -7.81
CA ALA A 74 -20.04 5.28 -9.16
C ALA A 74 -19.04 6.46 -9.11
N ASN A 75 -17.80 6.19 -9.55
CA ASN A 75 -16.63 7.07 -9.61
C ASN A 75 -15.89 7.33 -8.29
N ILE A 76 -14.91 6.46 -8.02
CA ILE A 76 -13.73 6.84 -7.23
C ILE A 76 -12.93 7.85 -8.05
N SER A 77 -12.60 9.00 -7.47
CA SER A 77 -11.81 10.01 -8.17
C SER A 77 -10.33 9.63 -8.22
N ASP A 78 -9.62 10.08 -9.26
CA ASP A 78 -8.17 9.90 -9.34
C ASP A 78 -7.48 10.54 -8.11
N GLU A 79 -7.98 11.69 -7.64
CA GLU A 79 -7.47 12.34 -6.44
C GLU A 79 -7.58 11.46 -5.18
N ASP A 80 -8.68 10.71 -5.03
CA ASP A 80 -8.84 9.77 -3.93
C ASP A 80 -7.86 8.62 -4.03
N ILE A 81 -7.61 8.07 -5.23
CA ILE A 81 -6.59 7.04 -5.44
C ILE A 81 -5.22 7.58 -5.04
N LEU A 82 -4.83 8.75 -5.57
CA LEU A 82 -3.52 9.36 -5.31
C LEU A 82 -3.28 9.61 -3.82
N LYS A 83 -4.30 10.09 -3.10
CA LYS A 83 -4.22 10.32 -1.64
C LYS A 83 -4.02 9.03 -0.83
N LYS A 84 -4.37 7.88 -1.39
CA LYS A 84 -4.32 6.57 -0.70
C LYS A 84 -3.10 5.73 -1.06
N ILE A 85 -2.43 6.00 -2.18
CA ILE A 85 -1.18 5.32 -2.56
C ILE A 85 -0.12 5.37 -1.45
N PRO A 86 0.17 6.50 -0.79
CA PRO A 86 1.17 6.53 0.28
C PRO A 86 0.84 5.59 1.45
N ILE A 87 -0.44 5.44 1.79
CA ILE A 87 -0.90 4.58 2.89
C ILE A 87 -0.72 3.10 2.51
N TYR A 88 -1.05 2.77 1.26
CA TYR A 88 -0.85 1.43 0.73
C TYR A 88 0.65 1.09 0.64
N SER A 89 1.48 2.02 0.15
CA SER A 89 2.93 1.91 0.11
C SER A 89 3.53 1.62 1.49
N LEU A 90 3.16 2.38 2.51
CA LEU A 90 3.60 2.12 3.89
C LEU A 90 3.13 0.75 4.39
N SER A 91 1.92 0.33 4.03
CA SER A 91 1.40 -0.98 4.43
C SER A 91 2.15 -2.16 3.80
N LEU A 92 2.65 -2.01 2.57
CA LEU A 92 3.51 -2.99 1.91
C LEU A 92 4.85 -3.13 2.63
N ILE A 93 5.49 -2.00 2.95
CA ILE A 93 6.78 -1.98 3.66
C ILE A 93 6.62 -2.57 5.08
N ILE A 94 5.53 -2.23 5.77
CA ILE A 94 5.18 -2.83 7.08
C ILE A 94 5.08 -4.34 7.01
N GLU A 95 4.38 -4.90 6.03
CA GLU A 95 4.28 -6.35 5.90
C GLU A 95 5.61 -7.00 5.54
N ALA A 96 6.41 -6.37 4.66
CA ALA A 96 7.72 -6.89 4.28
C ALA A 96 8.64 -7.03 5.50
N VAL A 97 8.75 -5.97 6.31
CA VAL A 97 9.53 -5.98 7.55
C VAL A 97 8.94 -6.97 8.56
N ASN A 98 7.61 -7.00 8.72
CA ASN A 98 6.94 -7.91 9.67
C ASN A 98 7.22 -9.39 9.35
N ARG A 99 7.32 -9.76 8.07
CA ARG A 99 7.71 -11.13 7.65
C ARG A 99 9.13 -11.51 8.02
N GLU A 100 10.03 -10.53 8.17
CA GLU A 100 11.44 -10.75 8.49
C GLU A 100 11.73 -10.68 9.99
N SER A 101 10.94 -9.89 10.73
CA SER A 101 11.23 -9.51 12.11
C SER A 101 10.29 -10.09 13.17
N ASP A 102 9.20 -10.75 12.76
CA ASP A 102 8.18 -11.36 13.64
C ASP A 102 7.68 -10.41 14.75
N LEU A 103 7.48 -9.13 14.38
CA LEU A 103 7.06 -8.07 15.31
C LEU A 103 5.60 -8.20 15.78
N GLY A 104 4.85 -9.16 15.24
CA GLY A 104 3.45 -9.39 15.61
C GLY A 104 2.50 -8.26 15.22
N ILE A 105 2.83 -7.51 14.15
CA ILE A 105 2.00 -6.38 13.71
C ILE A 105 0.64 -6.89 13.22
N GLU A 106 -0.43 -6.26 13.71
CA GLU A 106 -1.81 -6.58 13.34
C GLU A 106 -2.02 -6.43 11.83
N LYS A 107 -2.43 -7.52 11.16
CA LYS A 107 -2.64 -7.55 9.71
C LYS A 107 -3.85 -6.68 9.31
N PRO A 108 -3.76 -5.88 8.24
CA PRO A 108 -4.88 -5.08 7.78
C PRO A 108 -5.97 -5.95 7.14
N ASN A 109 -7.18 -5.41 7.03
CA ASN A 109 -8.26 -5.97 6.22
C ASN A 109 -8.72 -4.92 5.19
N LEU A 110 -9.69 -5.27 4.34
CA LEU A 110 -10.20 -4.34 3.33
C LEU A 110 -10.77 -3.06 3.91
N GLU A 111 -11.30 -3.07 5.14
CA GLU A 111 -11.91 -1.87 5.75
C GLU A 111 -10.86 -0.89 6.27
N ASN A 112 -9.73 -1.38 6.76
CA ASN A 112 -8.75 -0.57 7.50
C ASN A 112 -7.39 -0.39 6.80
N LEU A 113 -7.12 -1.09 5.70
CA LEU A 113 -5.83 -1.03 4.99
C LEU A 113 -5.45 0.40 4.58
N LEU A 114 -6.42 1.19 4.11
CA LEU A 114 -6.22 2.56 3.62
C LEU A 114 -6.44 3.64 4.69
N SER A 115 -6.29 3.28 5.98
CA SER A 115 -6.48 4.17 7.13
C SER A 115 -5.16 4.70 7.71
N TRP A 116 -5.03 6.03 7.78
CA TRP A 116 -3.92 6.68 8.49
C TRP A 116 -3.91 6.37 9.99
N ASP A 117 -5.07 6.15 10.61
CA ASP A 117 -5.15 5.85 12.04
C ASP A 117 -4.52 4.50 12.36
N ARG A 118 -4.60 3.53 11.43
CA ARG A 118 -3.88 2.27 11.55
C ARG A 118 -2.37 2.49 11.52
N ILE A 119 -1.87 3.29 10.58
CA ILE A 119 -0.43 3.60 10.47
C ILE A 119 0.07 4.31 11.74
N ARG A 120 -0.69 5.26 12.28
CA ARG A 120 -0.38 5.93 13.55
C ARG A 120 -0.35 4.94 14.72
N LYS A 121 -1.34 4.06 14.84
CA LYS A 121 -1.38 3.03 15.88
C LYS A 121 -0.13 2.15 15.84
N ILE A 122 0.30 1.70 14.66
CA ILE A 122 1.52 0.89 14.50
C ILE A 122 2.75 1.67 14.94
N LYS A 123 2.88 2.94 14.53
CA LYS A 123 3.96 3.81 14.97
C LYS A 123 4.02 3.93 16.50
N ASP A 124 2.87 4.03 17.15
CA ASP A 124 2.79 4.22 18.60
C ASP A 124 3.06 2.91 19.38
N THR A 125 2.62 1.75 18.86
CA THR A 125 2.79 0.46 19.53
C THR A 125 4.09 -0.26 19.20
N HIS A 126 4.71 0.06 18.06
CA HIS A 126 5.97 -0.53 17.59
C HIS A 126 7.00 0.56 17.26
N PRO A 127 7.45 1.37 18.22
CA PRO A 127 8.40 2.45 17.95
C PRO A 127 9.76 1.95 17.41
N GLU A 128 10.13 0.69 17.68
CA GLU A 128 11.28 0.01 17.08
C GLU A 128 11.18 -0.10 15.56
N PHE A 129 9.96 -0.19 15.02
CA PHE A 129 9.69 -0.26 13.60
C PHE A 129 10.09 1.02 12.87
N ILE A 130 9.82 2.19 13.47
CA ILE A 130 10.20 3.50 12.92
C ILE A 130 11.72 3.66 12.83
N LYS A 131 12.49 2.97 13.69
CA LYS A 131 13.97 3.03 13.63
C LYS A 131 14.54 2.14 12.52
N ALA A 132 13.75 1.20 12.01
CA ALA A 132 14.14 0.26 10.97
C ALA A 132 13.72 0.71 9.55
N LEU A 133 12.80 1.68 9.47
CA LEU A 133 12.48 2.45 8.26
C LEU A 133 13.50 3.57 8.05
#